data_AF-A0A6V8EZ30-F1
#
_entry.id   AF-A0A6V8EZ30-F1
#
_cell.length_a   1.000
_cell.length_b   1.000
_cell.length_c   1.000
_cell.angle_alpha   90.00
_cell.angle_beta   90.00
_cell.angle_gamma   90.00
#
_symmetry.space_group_name_H-M   'P 1'
#
loop_
_entity.id
_entity.type
_entity.pdbx_description
1 polymer ?
#
loop_
_entity_poly.entity_id
_entity_poly.type
_entity_poly.pdbx_seq_one_letter_code
_entity_poly.pdbx_strand_id
1 'polypeptide(L)'
;MENLGRVATSYMDEKAKLQEAGEKRKRTRMGHGFWPHEVLRDTILFAFMAAVLLFYAWLIPPPLHGAADPYAQAGFVFPDWYVLFSYGYLRWGEYLPQFTVPTGFIGDIVGQPVFAWNAAWWGAALTGIPVGILALPPFLGGREKRPVEDPWFAAAGAVYLAHVWFISVFSINIFLELYGKNRSDYCKLDSHGDLLCGTRSPWIAEIFNAVPWILTGMLLWIVIYFVGRNILVKAWGSGFTPEHGKRVIIGALVISAAASVATFDTYDNGFWEAGGLLTIKGLTHDYYPELEAMRTQPSDVHVHDTNEFTDDRGYTDG
;
A
#
# COMPACT_ATOMS: atom_id res chain seq x y z
N MET A 1 18.72 -7.15 -60.84
CA MET A 1 19.33 -7.88 -59.69
C MET A 1 19.86 -6.97 -58.60
N GLU A 2 20.17 -5.69 -58.86
CA GLU A 2 20.75 -4.76 -57.87
C GLU A 2 19.82 -4.37 -56.70
N ASN A 3 18.50 -4.32 -56.91
CA ASN A 3 17.54 -3.98 -55.85
C ASN A 3 17.39 -5.04 -54.75
N LEU A 4 17.58 -6.32 -55.09
CA LEU A 4 17.49 -7.42 -54.11
C LEU A 4 18.67 -7.40 -53.15
N GLY A 5 19.87 -7.03 -53.64
CA GLY A 5 21.06 -6.86 -52.80
C GLY A 5 20.91 -5.75 -51.78
N ARG A 6 20.33 -4.60 -52.17
CA ARG A 6 20.09 -3.46 -51.27
C ARG A 6 19.07 -3.77 -50.16
N VAL A 7 18.04 -4.52 -50.52
CA VAL A 7 17.02 -4.97 -49.56
C VAL A 7 17.61 -6.02 -48.61
N ALA A 8 18.39 -6.98 -49.13
CA ALA A 8 19.08 -7.95 -48.30
C ALA A 8 20.10 -7.30 -47.35
N THR A 9 20.84 -6.29 -47.79
CA THR A 9 21.77 -5.55 -46.91
C THR A 9 21.03 -4.74 -45.87
N SER A 10 19.92 -4.06 -46.19
CA SER A 10 19.13 -3.37 -45.17
C SER A 10 18.55 -4.35 -44.14
N TYR A 11 18.07 -5.52 -44.58
CA TYR A 11 17.60 -6.56 -43.66
C TYR A 11 18.72 -7.13 -42.80
N MET A 12 19.91 -7.32 -43.35
CA MET A 12 21.07 -7.84 -42.60
C MET A 12 21.60 -6.80 -41.62
N ASP A 13 21.63 -5.52 -41.98
CA ASP A 13 21.98 -4.41 -41.08
C ASP A 13 20.94 -4.24 -39.99
N GLU A 14 19.65 -4.30 -40.33
CA GLU A 14 18.57 -4.17 -39.34
C GLU A 14 18.53 -5.38 -38.41
N LYS A 15 18.77 -6.59 -38.94
CA LYS A 15 18.97 -7.81 -38.14
C LYS A 15 20.20 -7.68 -37.23
N ALA A 16 21.33 -7.22 -37.74
CA ALA A 16 22.55 -7.01 -36.95
C ALA A 16 22.31 -5.96 -35.86
N LYS A 17 21.63 -4.87 -36.18
CA LYS A 17 21.26 -3.81 -35.22
C LYS A 17 20.27 -4.31 -34.16
N LEU A 18 19.34 -5.21 -34.52
CA LEU A 18 18.43 -5.87 -33.58
C LEU A 18 19.14 -6.92 -32.72
N GLN A 19 20.14 -7.62 -33.26
CA GLN A 19 20.98 -8.58 -32.53
C GLN A 19 21.95 -7.86 -31.57
N GLU A 20 22.57 -6.76 -32.01
CA GLU A 20 23.49 -5.93 -31.24
C GLU A 20 22.77 -5.08 -30.17
N ALA A 21 21.49 -4.74 -30.41
CA ALA A 21 20.62 -4.17 -29.38
C ALA A 21 20.38 -5.10 -28.17
N GLY A 22 20.87 -6.34 -28.21
CA GLY A 22 20.75 -7.34 -27.15
C GLY A 22 21.70 -7.17 -25.96
N GLU A 23 22.92 -6.64 -26.13
CA GLU A 23 23.97 -6.79 -25.09
C GLU A 23 24.14 -5.58 -24.15
N LYS A 24 24.52 -4.39 -24.63
CA LYS A 24 24.65 -3.18 -23.79
C LYS A 24 24.40 -1.92 -24.61
N ARG A 25 23.37 -1.15 -24.26
CA ARG A 25 23.06 0.11 -24.94
C ARG A 25 23.87 1.25 -24.30
N LYS A 26 24.98 1.65 -24.94
CA LYS A 26 25.74 2.84 -24.52
C LYS A 26 24.93 4.09 -24.84
N ARG A 27 24.49 4.82 -23.81
CA ARG A 27 23.83 6.13 -23.96
C ARG A 27 24.85 7.23 -23.67
N THR A 28 24.89 8.24 -24.53
CA THR A 28 25.59 9.48 -24.22
C THR A 28 24.80 10.21 -23.14
N ARG A 29 25.38 10.32 -21.94
CA ARG A 29 24.81 11.15 -20.87
C ARG A 29 25.12 12.60 -21.21
N MET A 30 24.15 13.28 -21.82
CA MET A 30 24.20 14.73 -21.93
C MET A 30 23.87 15.28 -20.54
N GLY A 31 24.81 16.00 -19.92
CA GLY A 31 24.66 16.61 -18.61
C GLY A 31 25.37 17.96 -18.59
N HIS A 32 24.97 18.82 -17.66
CA HIS A 32 25.66 20.08 -17.42
C HIS A 32 26.77 19.86 -16.38
N GLY A 33 27.72 20.80 -16.32
CA GLY A 33 28.71 20.80 -15.24
C GLY A 33 28.01 20.89 -13.88
N PHE A 34 28.52 20.15 -12.89
CA PHE A 34 27.99 20.16 -11.52
C PHE A 34 27.84 21.59 -10.99
N TRP A 35 28.85 22.42 -11.20
CA TRP A 35 28.84 23.84 -10.89
C TRP A 35 28.80 24.69 -12.17
N PRO A 36 28.01 25.78 -12.21
CA PRO A 36 27.03 26.20 -11.19
C PRO A 36 25.64 25.57 -11.39
N HIS A 37 25.41 24.90 -12.51
CA HIS A 37 24.06 24.56 -12.98
C HIS A 37 23.32 23.58 -12.06
N GLU A 38 23.92 22.43 -11.73
CA GLU A 38 23.24 21.44 -10.88
C GLU A 38 23.16 21.92 -9.43
N VAL A 39 24.20 22.57 -8.90
CA VAL A 39 24.20 23.12 -7.53
C VAL A 39 23.10 24.18 -7.34
N LEU A 40 22.95 25.11 -8.29
CA LEU A 40 21.90 26.13 -8.22
C LEU A 40 20.50 25.50 -8.25
N ARG A 41 20.29 24.54 -9.15
CA ARG A 41 19.03 23.81 -9.27
C ARG A 41 18.69 23.07 -7.98
N ASP A 42 19.63 22.31 -7.44
CA ASP A 42 19.41 21.51 -6.23
C ASP A 42 19.20 22.39 -5.00
N THR A 43 19.87 23.55 -4.93
CA THR A 43 19.65 24.54 -3.86
C THR A 43 18.23 25.11 -3.90
N ILE A 44 17.72 25.44 -5.10
CA ILE A 44 16.35 25.94 -5.27
C ILE A 44 15.34 24.86 -4.89
N LEU A 45 15.54 23.62 -5.33
CA LEU A 45 14.68 22.49 -4.98
C LEU A 45 14.69 22.23 -3.47
N PHE A 46 15.85 22.27 -2.83
CA PHE A 46 15.99 22.12 -1.39
C PHE A 46 15.25 23.23 -0.63
N ALA A 47 15.45 24.49 -1.01
CA ALA A 47 14.76 25.63 -0.40
C ALA A 47 13.24 25.53 -0.55
N PHE A 48 12.76 25.09 -1.72
CA PHE A 48 11.34 24.84 -1.97
C PHE A 48 10.80 23.71 -1.07
N MET A 49 11.48 22.57 -0.99
CA MET A 49 11.09 21.46 -0.11
C MET A 49 11.05 21.90 1.36
N ALA A 50 12.02 22.68 1.82
CA ALA A 50 12.05 23.22 3.17
C ALA A 50 10.85 24.14 3.43
N ALA A 51 10.53 25.03 2.49
CA ALA A 51 9.38 25.92 2.59
C ALA A 51 8.06 25.14 2.68
N VAL A 52 7.88 24.09 1.88
CA VAL A 52 6.70 23.22 1.92
C VAL A 52 6.59 22.51 3.27
N LEU A 53 7.69 21.94 3.80
CA LEU A 53 7.68 21.25 5.09
C LEU A 53 7.38 22.20 6.25
N LEU A 54 7.97 23.40 6.27
CA LEU A 54 7.68 24.42 7.28
C LEU A 54 6.22 24.89 7.21
N PHE A 55 5.68 25.04 5.99
CA PHE A 55 4.27 25.36 5.80
C PHE A 55 3.34 24.26 6.33
N TYR A 56 3.63 22.98 6.07
CA TYR A 56 2.87 21.86 6.63
C TYR A 56 2.97 21.78 8.15
N ALA A 57 4.16 21.97 8.72
CA ALA A 57 4.37 22.01 10.17
C ALA A 57 3.59 23.14 10.85
N TRP A 58 3.39 24.26 10.15
CA TRP A 58 2.53 25.35 10.62
C TRP A 58 1.03 25.03 10.46
N LEU A 59 0.62 24.44 9.34
CA LEU A 59 -0.79 24.16 9.04
C LEU A 59 -1.38 23.06 9.92
N ILE A 60 -0.61 21.99 10.15
CA ILE A 60 -1.01 20.83 10.94
C ILE A 60 0.17 20.51 11.88
N PRO A 61 0.34 21.26 12.98
CA PRO A 61 1.39 20.95 13.93
C PRO A 61 1.17 19.54 14.48
N PRO A 62 2.24 18.75 14.65
CA PRO A 62 2.12 17.41 15.21
C PRO A 62 1.46 17.52 16.59
N PRO A 63 0.42 16.71 16.87
CA PRO A 63 -0.19 16.72 18.19
C PRO A 63 0.86 16.35 19.23
N LEU A 64 1.02 17.21 20.23
CA LEU A 64 1.85 16.89 21.39
C LEU A 64 1.03 15.95 22.27
N HIS A 65 1.27 14.65 22.13
CA HIS A 65 0.65 13.66 22.99
C HIS A 65 1.19 13.79 24.43
N GLY A 66 0.37 13.41 25.40
CA GLY A 66 0.80 13.24 26.79
C GLY A 66 1.96 12.24 26.91
N ALA A 67 2.58 12.18 28.07
CA ALA A 67 3.60 11.18 28.34
C ALA A 67 3.00 9.77 28.19
N ALA A 68 3.80 8.81 27.73
CA ALA A 68 3.35 7.44 27.59
C ALA A 68 2.95 6.87 28.96
N ASP A 69 1.67 6.53 29.12
CA ASP A 69 1.14 5.88 30.30
C ASP A 69 0.95 4.38 30.02
N PRO A 70 1.63 3.48 30.77
CA PRO A 70 1.44 2.04 30.62
C PRO A 70 0.06 1.55 31.12
N TYR A 71 -0.71 2.39 31.83
CA TYR A 71 -2.01 2.04 32.40
C TYR A 71 -3.20 2.58 31.60
N ALA A 72 -2.98 3.58 30.75
CA ALA A 72 -4.00 4.12 29.85
C ALA A 72 -3.68 3.75 28.40
N GLN A 73 -4.45 2.83 27.83
CA GLN A 73 -4.35 2.52 26.40
C GLN A 73 -5.14 3.56 25.61
N ALA A 74 -4.47 4.28 24.71
CA ALA A 74 -5.17 5.12 23.74
C ALA A 74 -6.14 4.24 22.94
N GLY A 75 -7.39 4.67 22.78
CA GLY A 75 -8.43 3.82 22.19
C GLY A 75 -8.16 3.41 20.73
N PHE A 76 -7.30 4.15 20.02
CA PHE A 76 -6.80 3.77 18.70
C PHE A 76 -5.29 4.00 18.59
N VAL A 77 -4.51 2.91 18.57
CA VAL A 77 -3.05 2.95 18.37
C VAL A 77 -2.73 2.41 16.96
N PHE A 78 -2.37 3.31 16.06
CA PHE A 78 -1.91 2.98 14.72
C PHE A 78 -0.52 3.56 14.48
N PRO A 79 0.32 2.88 13.70
CA PRO A 79 1.62 3.44 13.34
C PRO A 79 1.48 4.49 12.24
N ASP A 80 2.57 5.22 11.99
CA ASP A 80 2.63 6.22 10.92
C ASP A 80 2.32 5.64 9.54
N TRP A 81 1.89 6.53 8.63
CA TRP A 81 1.44 6.18 7.27
C TRP A 81 2.43 5.32 6.47
N TYR A 82 3.74 5.50 6.66
CA TYR A 82 4.79 4.75 5.97
C TYR A 82 5.01 3.33 6.52
N VAL A 83 4.39 3.00 7.65
CA VAL A 83 4.44 1.69 8.33
C VAL A 83 3.07 0.99 8.28
N LEU A 84 2.02 1.64 7.77
CA LEU A 84 0.69 1.04 7.65
C LEU A 84 0.69 -0.25 6.84
N PHE A 85 1.54 -0.36 5.80
CA PHE A 85 1.63 -1.58 5.03
C PHE A 85 2.04 -2.78 5.90
N SER A 86 2.98 -2.57 6.84
CA SER A 86 3.46 -3.64 7.70
C SER A 86 2.48 -4.00 8.81
N TYR A 87 1.77 -3.00 9.32
CA TYR A 87 0.65 -3.22 10.24
C TYR A 87 -0.49 -4.00 9.56
N GLY A 88 -0.77 -3.69 8.29
CA GLY A 88 -1.75 -4.44 7.50
C GLY A 88 -1.41 -5.93 7.36
N TYR A 89 -0.13 -6.28 7.24
CA TYR A 89 0.31 -7.69 7.26
C TYR A 89 0.17 -8.36 8.61
N LEU A 90 0.37 -7.63 9.71
CA LEU A 90 0.15 -8.16 11.06
C LEU A 90 -1.32 -8.49 11.29
N ARG A 91 -2.21 -7.60 10.85
CA ARG A 91 -3.65 -7.83 10.85
C ARG A 91 -4.05 -8.96 9.91
N TRP A 92 -3.40 -9.06 8.74
CA TRP A 92 -3.63 -10.18 7.84
C TRP A 92 -3.15 -11.53 8.43
N GLY A 93 -2.13 -11.50 9.28
CA GLY A 93 -1.63 -12.66 10.02
C GLY A 93 -2.63 -13.26 11.02
N GLU A 94 -3.64 -12.50 11.46
CA GLU A 94 -4.73 -13.00 12.30
C GLU A 94 -5.61 -14.03 11.58
N TYR A 95 -5.67 -13.97 10.23
CA TYR A 95 -6.43 -14.92 9.41
C TYR A 95 -5.64 -16.19 9.07
N LEU A 96 -4.34 -16.23 9.38
CA LEU A 96 -3.51 -17.40 9.13
C LEU A 96 -3.57 -18.38 10.31
N PRO A 97 -3.38 -19.69 10.08
CA PRO A 97 -3.42 -20.68 11.14
C PRO A 97 -2.43 -20.35 12.26
N GLN A 98 -2.95 -20.37 13.50
CA GLN A 98 -2.16 -20.13 14.70
C GLN A 98 -1.91 -21.46 15.41
N PHE A 99 -0.65 -21.79 15.63
CA PHE A 99 -0.27 -23.05 16.26
C PHE A 99 1.02 -22.90 17.06
N THR A 100 1.26 -23.83 17.96
CA THR A 100 2.48 -23.86 18.77
C THR A 100 3.42 -24.93 18.22
N VAL A 101 4.65 -24.54 17.90
CA VAL A 101 5.68 -25.45 17.41
C VAL A 101 6.61 -25.83 18.55
N PRO A 102 6.76 -27.12 18.91
CA PRO A 102 7.77 -27.54 19.87
C PRO A 102 9.17 -27.34 19.26
N THR A 103 10.03 -26.60 19.96
CA THR A 103 11.35 -26.14 19.48
C THR A 103 12.47 -27.17 19.72
N GLY A 104 12.15 -28.27 20.41
CA GLY A 104 13.06 -29.39 20.65
C GLY A 104 14.38 -28.95 21.27
N PHE A 105 15.49 -29.56 20.82
CA PHE A 105 16.84 -29.32 21.36
C PHE A 105 17.26 -27.83 21.36
N ILE A 106 16.86 -27.06 20.34
CA ILE A 106 17.19 -25.62 20.29
C ILE A 106 16.39 -24.84 21.35
N GLY A 107 15.13 -25.23 21.59
CA GLY A 107 14.30 -24.66 22.64
C GLY A 107 14.86 -24.86 24.03
N ASP A 108 15.41 -26.05 24.29
CA ASP A 108 15.98 -26.42 25.59
C ASP A 108 17.26 -25.61 25.91
N ILE A 109 18.04 -25.24 24.88
CA ILE A 109 19.23 -24.39 25.04
C ILE A 109 18.86 -22.93 25.33
N VAL A 110 17.79 -22.43 24.70
CA VAL A 110 17.40 -21.00 24.75
C VAL A 110 16.32 -20.74 25.83
N GLY A 111 15.88 -21.77 26.55
CA GLY A 111 14.85 -21.67 27.58
C GLY A 111 13.44 -21.38 27.02
N GLN A 112 13.21 -21.67 25.74
CA GLN A 112 11.91 -21.50 25.08
C GLN A 112 11.47 -22.84 24.47
N PRO A 113 10.77 -23.71 25.24
CA PRO A 113 10.39 -25.06 24.80
C PRO A 113 9.30 -25.09 23.71
N VAL A 114 8.62 -23.96 23.51
CA VAL A 114 7.55 -23.80 22.53
C VAL A 114 7.67 -22.46 21.85
N PHE A 115 7.59 -22.46 20.52
CA PHE A 115 7.50 -21.27 19.69
C PHE A 115 6.04 -21.04 19.29
N ALA A 116 5.48 -19.89 19.67
CA ALA A 116 4.13 -19.52 19.29
C ALA A 116 4.10 -18.98 17.85
N TRP A 117 3.57 -19.78 16.93
CA TRP A 117 3.32 -19.36 15.55
C TRP A 117 1.99 -18.58 15.51
N ASN A 118 2.05 -17.32 15.93
CA ASN A 118 0.89 -16.43 16.09
C ASN A 118 0.82 -15.34 15.00
N ALA A 119 -0.18 -14.46 15.06
CA ALA A 119 -0.36 -13.36 14.12
C ALA A 119 0.86 -12.41 14.06
N ALA A 120 1.56 -12.19 15.18
CA ALA A 120 2.75 -11.36 15.22
C ALA A 120 3.90 -11.97 14.40
N TRP A 121 4.11 -13.29 14.49
CA TRP A 121 5.08 -14.00 13.67
C TRP A 121 4.72 -13.95 12.18
N TRP A 122 3.45 -14.23 11.85
CA TRP A 122 2.96 -14.13 10.47
C TRP A 122 3.13 -12.72 9.90
N GLY A 123 2.74 -11.70 10.65
CA GLY A 123 2.96 -10.30 10.30
C GLY A 123 4.43 -10.02 10.01
N ALA A 124 5.31 -10.33 10.95
CA ALA A 124 6.75 -10.14 10.78
C ALA A 124 7.31 -10.87 9.54
N ALA A 125 6.95 -12.15 9.35
CA ALA A 125 7.42 -12.92 8.19
C ALA A 125 6.91 -12.35 6.86
N LEU A 126 5.63 -12.00 6.78
CA LEU A 126 4.99 -11.52 5.57
C LEU A 126 5.44 -10.11 5.17
N THR A 127 5.76 -9.26 6.14
CA THR A 127 6.35 -7.93 5.86
C THR A 127 7.71 -8.02 5.17
N GLY A 128 8.44 -9.11 5.39
CA GLY A 128 9.70 -9.38 4.69
C GLY A 128 9.51 -9.62 3.19
N ILE A 129 8.33 -10.04 2.72
CA ILE A 129 8.08 -10.32 1.30
C ILE A 129 8.18 -9.05 0.44
N PRO A 130 7.41 -7.97 0.68
CA PRO A 130 7.50 -6.76 -0.15
C PRO A 130 8.87 -6.08 -0.03
N VAL A 131 9.52 -6.14 1.13
CA VAL A 131 10.88 -5.61 1.32
C VAL A 131 11.89 -6.45 0.54
N GLY A 132 11.76 -7.78 0.58
CA GLY A 132 12.58 -8.71 -0.18
C GLY A 132 12.44 -8.49 -1.68
N ILE A 133 11.22 -8.31 -2.20
CA ILE A 133 10.97 -7.99 -3.62
C ILE A 133 11.72 -6.72 -4.03
N LEU A 134 11.78 -5.69 -3.19
CA LEU A 134 12.54 -4.47 -3.48
C LEU A 134 14.06 -4.66 -3.40
N ALA A 135 14.53 -5.62 -2.60
CA ALA A 135 15.95 -5.93 -2.48
C ALA A 135 16.46 -6.84 -3.61
N LEU A 136 15.57 -7.55 -4.32
CA LEU A 136 15.93 -8.46 -5.41
C LEU A 136 16.52 -7.82 -6.69
N PRO A 137 16.11 -6.62 -7.18
CA PRO A 137 16.49 -6.13 -8.51
C PRO A 137 17.99 -6.12 -8.81
N PRO A 138 18.89 -5.74 -7.86
CA PRO A 138 20.34 -5.83 -8.09
C PRO A 138 20.87 -7.25 -8.35
N PHE A 139 20.19 -8.28 -7.84
CA PHE A 139 20.62 -9.68 -7.92
C PHE A 139 20.03 -10.45 -9.11
N LEU A 140 18.95 -9.94 -9.71
CA LEU A 140 18.26 -10.60 -10.84
C LEU A 140 19.03 -10.49 -12.17
N GLY A 141 20.12 -9.72 -12.20
CA GLY A 141 20.91 -9.48 -13.41
C GLY A 141 20.08 -8.82 -14.53
N GLY A 142 20.63 -8.80 -15.74
CA GLY A 142 19.95 -8.25 -16.93
C GLY A 142 20.37 -6.83 -17.30
N ARG A 143 19.81 -6.36 -18.41
CA ARG A 143 20.16 -5.07 -19.03
C ARG A 143 19.46 -3.91 -18.33
N GLU A 144 20.14 -2.76 -18.20
CA GLU A 144 19.50 -1.54 -17.74
C GLU A 144 18.44 -1.10 -18.76
N LYS A 145 17.19 -1.02 -18.30
CA LYS A 145 16.03 -0.63 -19.10
C LYS A 145 15.30 0.50 -18.38
N ARG A 146 14.80 1.47 -19.15
CA ARG A 146 13.82 2.42 -18.60
C ARG A 146 12.49 1.70 -18.39
N PRO A 147 11.63 2.13 -17.46
CA PRO A 147 10.30 1.52 -17.27
C PRO A 147 9.49 1.45 -18.56
N VAL A 148 9.62 2.45 -19.43
CA VAL A 148 8.95 2.50 -20.74
C VAL A 148 9.46 1.44 -21.73
N GLU A 149 10.67 0.93 -21.54
CA GLU A 149 11.30 -0.05 -22.43
C GLU A 149 11.05 -1.50 -21.99
N ASP A 150 10.64 -1.72 -20.74
CA ASP A 150 10.27 -3.03 -20.20
C ASP A 150 8.88 -2.98 -19.56
N PRO A 151 7.81 -3.16 -20.36
CA PRO A 151 6.44 -3.05 -19.86
C PRO A 151 6.11 -4.12 -18.82
N TRP A 152 6.84 -5.24 -18.79
CA TRP A 152 6.63 -6.30 -17.79
C TRP A 152 7.16 -5.87 -16.42
N PHE A 153 8.41 -5.40 -16.35
CA PHE A 153 8.97 -4.87 -15.10
C PHE A 153 8.23 -3.62 -14.60
N ALA A 154 7.80 -2.74 -15.52
CA ALA A 154 6.99 -1.58 -15.16
C ALA A 154 5.62 -1.96 -14.59
N ALA A 155 4.94 -2.95 -15.21
CA ALA A 155 3.68 -3.46 -14.69
C ALA A 155 3.85 -4.14 -13.32
N ALA A 156 4.91 -4.93 -13.13
CA ALA A 156 5.22 -5.54 -11.84
C ALA A 156 5.44 -4.50 -10.74
N GLY A 157 6.16 -3.40 -11.03
CA GLY A 157 6.32 -2.28 -10.10
C GLY A 157 5.00 -1.57 -9.78
N ALA A 158 4.12 -1.37 -10.77
CA ALA A 158 2.80 -0.79 -10.54
C ALA A 158 1.90 -1.69 -9.68
N VAL A 159 1.92 -3.01 -9.92
CA VAL A 159 1.20 -4.00 -9.09
C VAL A 159 1.75 -4.01 -7.67
N TYR A 160 3.07 -3.92 -7.51
CA TYR A 160 3.70 -3.80 -6.20
C TYR A 160 3.21 -2.56 -5.43
N LEU A 161 3.23 -1.39 -6.07
CA LEU A 161 2.73 -0.15 -5.45
C LEU A 161 1.24 -0.24 -5.11
N ALA A 162 0.44 -0.80 -6.00
CA ALA A 162 -0.98 -1.04 -5.76
C ALA A 162 -1.21 -1.97 -4.57
N HIS A 163 -0.40 -3.03 -4.43
CA HIS A 163 -0.46 -3.96 -3.30
C HIS A 163 -0.08 -3.30 -1.98
N VAL A 164 1.03 -2.55 -1.93
CA VAL A 164 1.47 -1.80 -0.73
C VAL A 164 0.41 -0.79 -0.32
N TRP A 165 -0.20 -0.11 -1.29
CA TRP A 165 -1.30 0.81 -1.03
C TRP A 165 -2.53 0.07 -0.49
N PHE A 166 -2.93 -1.06 -1.09
CA PHE A 166 -4.07 -1.87 -0.68
C PHE A 166 -3.93 -2.34 0.77
N ILE A 167 -2.80 -2.97 1.11
CA ILE A 167 -2.58 -3.51 2.45
C ILE A 167 -2.46 -2.40 3.51
N SER A 168 -2.00 -1.20 3.12
CA SER A 168 -2.00 -0.02 3.99
C SER A 168 -3.42 0.47 4.28
N VAL A 169 -4.28 0.55 3.26
CA VAL A 169 -5.68 0.95 3.43
C VAL A 169 -6.46 -0.09 4.22
N PHE A 170 -6.21 -1.38 3.96
CA PHE A 170 -6.76 -2.48 4.74
C PHE A 170 -6.46 -2.34 6.24
N SER A 171 -5.26 -1.87 6.59
CA SER A 171 -4.86 -1.70 7.97
C SER A 171 -5.70 -0.65 8.74
N ILE A 172 -6.25 0.35 8.03
CA ILE A 172 -7.05 1.46 8.58
C ILE A 172 -8.55 1.36 8.24
N ASN A 173 -9.04 0.18 7.83
CA ASN A 173 -10.44 0.03 7.42
C ASN A 173 -11.46 0.43 8.51
N ILE A 174 -11.14 0.24 9.79
CA ILE A 174 -11.99 0.62 10.93
C ILE A 174 -12.18 2.14 10.94
N PHE A 175 -11.11 2.89 10.63
CA PHE A 175 -11.22 4.34 10.48
C PHE A 175 -12.07 4.72 9.27
N LEU A 176 -11.97 4.00 8.15
CA LEU A 176 -12.82 4.27 7.00
C LEU A 176 -14.30 4.04 7.31
N GLU A 177 -14.61 3.02 8.11
CA GLU A 177 -15.98 2.77 8.60
C GLU A 177 -16.45 3.87 9.57
N LEU A 178 -15.58 4.28 10.50
CA LEU A 178 -15.89 5.32 11.51
C LEU A 178 -16.01 6.73 10.90
N TYR A 179 -15.23 7.04 9.86
CA TYR A 179 -15.29 8.31 9.13
C TYR A 179 -16.22 8.26 7.90
N GLY A 180 -16.72 7.07 7.54
CA GLY A 180 -17.60 6.84 6.40
C GLY A 180 -19.09 7.01 6.69
N LYS A 181 -19.48 7.17 7.96
CA LYS A 181 -20.86 7.49 8.33
C LYS A 181 -21.07 9.00 8.39
N ASN A 182 -22.24 9.43 7.92
CA ASN A 182 -22.65 10.83 7.89
C ASN A 182 -22.86 11.32 9.34
N ARG A 183 -21.88 12.02 9.92
CA ARG A 183 -21.99 12.57 11.28
C ARG A 183 -22.78 13.87 11.27
N SER A 184 -23.86 13.93 12.06
CA SER A 184 -24.62 15.15 12.36
C SER A 184 -24.14 15.87 13.64
N ASP A 185 -23.21 15.27 14.37
CA ASP A 185 -22.72 15.62 15.70
C ASP A 185 -21.28 16.20 15.71
N TYR A 186 -20.71 16.49 14.53
CA TYR A 186 -19.38 17.10 14.47
C TYR A 186 -19.44 18.62 14.70
N CYS A 187 -18.89 19.07 15.82
CA CYS A 187 -18.66 20.47 16.13
C CYS A 187 -17.15 20.72 16.28
N LYS A 188 -16.62 21.71 15.56
CA LYS A 188 -15.22 22.16 15.68
C LYS A 188 -15.21 23.62 16.12
N LEU A 189 -14.34 23.98 17.06
CA LEU A 189 -14.02 25.39 17.31
C LEU A 189 -13.17 25.92 16.15
N ASP A 190 -13.58 27.04 15.57
CA ASP A 190 -12.76 27.78 14.62
C ASP A 190 -11.60 28.51 15.33
N SER A 191 -10.72 29.18 14.59
CA SER A 191 -9.60 29.92 15.22
C SER A 191 -10.05 31.17 15.98
N HIS A 192 -11.33 31.53 15.92
CA HIS A 192 -11.96 32.63 16.65
C HIS A 192 -12.75 32.13 17.88
N GLY A 193 -12.76 30.82 18.13
CA GLY A 193 -13.46 30.20 19.25
C GLY A 193 -14.94 29.94 18.99
N ASP A 194 -15.41 30.11 17.76
CA ASP A 194 -16.80 29.91 17.37
C ASP A 194 -17.08 28.43 17.07
N LEU A 195 -18.22 27.92 17.53
CA LEU A 195 -18.56 26.51 17.44
C LEU A 195 -19.23 26.20 16.09
N LEU A 196 -18.45 25.74 15.12
CA LEU A 196 -18.95 25.33 13.81
C LEU A 196 -19.44 23.88 13.89
N CYS A 197 -20.75 23.71 14.08
CA CYS A 197 -21.43 22.42 13.99
C CYS A 197 -21.97 22.20 12.58
N GLY A 198 -21.68 21.04 11.98
CA GLY A 198 -22.14 20.74 10.63
C GLY A 198 -22.03 19.28 10.27
N THR A 199 -22.70 18.88 9.19
CA THR A 199 -22.58 17.54 8.64
C THR A 199 -21.29 17.44 7.83
N ARG A 200 -20.44 16.46 8.16
CA ARG A 200 -19.28 16.14 7.33
C ARG A 200 -19.67 14.99 6.39
N SER A 201 -19.79 15.29 5.09
CA SER A 201 -20.06 14.26 4.10
C SER A 201 -18.90 13.24 4.05
N PRO A 202 -19.19 11.93 3.96
CA PRO A 202 -18.20 10.86 4.08
C PRO A 202 -17.37 10.60 2.81
N TRP A 203 -17.36 11.55 1.87
CA TRP A 203 -16.76 11.38 0.54
C TRP A 203 -15.29 10.93 0.56
N ILE A 204 -14.53 11.28 1.61
CA ILE A 204 -13.13 10.83 1.77
C ILE A 204 -13.08 9.33 2.00
N ALA A 205 -13.93 8.79 2.88
CA ALA A 205 -14.00 7.36 3.13
C ALA A 205 -14.45 6.60 1.87
N GLU A 206 -15.43 7.15 1.13
CA GLU A 206 -15.88 6.59 -0.15
C GLU A 206 -14.74 6.51 -1.18
N ILE A 207 -13.91 7.55 -1.31
CA ILE A 207 -12.75 7.52 -2.22
C ILE A 207 -11.74 6.47 -1.78
N PHE A 208 -11.35 6.47 -0.51
CA PHE A 208 -10.37 5.50 0.01
C PHE A 208 -10.88 4.06 -0.10
N ASN A 209 -12.20 3.87 -0.01
CA ASN A 209 -12.85 2.60 -0.25
C ASN A 209 -12.93 2.24 -1.74
N ALA A 210 -13.12 3.20 -2.66
CA ALA A 210 -13.23 2.89 -4.09
C ALA A 210 -11.88 2.56 -4.76
N VAL A 211 -10.77 3.12 -4.28
CA VAL A 211 -9.45 2.93 -4.89
C VAL A 211 -8.95 1.47 -4.92
N PRO A 212 -9.10 0.61 -3.88
CA PRO A 212 -8.70 -0.80 -3.94
C PRO A 212 -9.50 -1.57 -5.00
N TRP A 213 -10.79 -1.26 -5.14
CA TRP A 213 -11.64 -1.80 -6.18
C TRP A 213 -11.17 -1.38 -7.58
N ILE A 214 -10.88 -0.09 -7.81
CA ILE A 214 -10.32 0.41 -9.09
C ILE A 214 -8.99 -0.31 -9.41
N LEU A 215 -8.10 -0.44 -8.43
CA LEU A 215 -6.81 -1.11 -8.60
C LEU A 215 -6.97 -2.60 -8.92
N THR A 216 -7.99 -3.26 -8.37
CA THR A 216 -8.33 -4.65 -8.70
C THR A 216 -8.79 -4.78 -10.15
N GLY A 217 -9.61 -3.84 -10.63
CA GLY A 217 -9.97 -3.74 -12.05
C GLY A 217 -8.76 -3.54 -12.95
N MET A 218 -7.82 -2.66 -12.56
CA MET A 218 -6.56 -2.45 -13.28
C MET A 218 -5.67 -3.69 -13.28
N LEU A 219 -5.59 -4.42 -12.17
CA LEU A 219 -4.83 -5.67 -12.08
C LEU A 219 -5.42 -6.73 -13.01
N LEU A 220 -6.74 -6.90 -13.01
CA LEU A 220 -7.44 -7.80 -13.91
C LEU A 220 -7.17 -7.43 -15.37
N TRP A 221 -7.21 -6.14 -15.71
CA TRP A 221 -6.87 -5.66 -17.05
C TRP A 221 -5.47 -6.09 -17.48
N ILE A 222 -4.47 -5.85 -16.63
CA ILE A 222 -3.06 -6.20 -16.88
C ILE A 222 -2.93 -7.72 -17.07
N VAL A 223 -3.51 -8.52 -16.19
CA VAL A 223 -3.45 -9.99 -16.24
C VAL A 223 -4.09 -10.51 -17.53
N ILE A 224 -5.32 -10.07 -17.84
CA ILE A 224 -6.04 -10.49 -19.05
C ILE A 224 -5.25 -10.10 -20.31
N TYR A 225 -4.69 -8.89 -20.35
CA TYR A 225 -3.88 -8.43 -21.47
C TYR A 225 -2.64 -9.31 -21.67
N PHE A 226 -1.83 -9.54 -20.62
CA PHE A 226 -0.59 -10.28 -20.76
C PHE A 226 -0.84 -11.77 -21.03
N VAL A 227 -1.80 -12.40 -20.35
CA VAL A 227 -2.17 -13.80 -20.59
C VAL A 227 -2.74 -13.96 -22.00
N GLY A 228 -3.72 -13.13 -22.36
CA GLY A 228 -4.35 -13.17 -23.69
C GLY A 228 -3.34 -12.91 -24.81
N ARG A 229 -2.47 -11.91 -24.65
CA ARG A 229 -1.39 -11.64 -25.60
C ARG A 229 -0.42 -12.82 -25.71
N ASN A 230 -0.02 -13.43 -24.60
CA ASN A 230 0.93 -14.55 -24.61
C ASN A 230 0.34 -15.77 -25.36
N ILE A 231 -0.93 -16.08 -25.11
CA ILE A 231 -1.65 -17.14 -25.84
C ILE A 231 -1.75 -16.83 -27.33
N LEU A 232 -2.16 -15.62 -27.70
CA LEU A 232 -2.35 -15.22 -29.10
C LEU A 232 -1.03 -15.13 -29.88
N VAL A 233 0.06 -14.68 -29.25
CA VAL A 233 1.39 -14.68 -29.87
C VAL A 233 1.87 -16.11 -30.12
N LYS A 234 1.63 -17.04 -29.19
CA LYS A 234 1.96 -18.46 -29.39
C LYS A 234 1.08 -19.11 -30.47
N ALA A 235 -0.19 -18.73 -30.57
CA ALA A 235 -1.13 -19.30 -31.53
C ALA A 235 -0.92 -18.78 -32.97
N TRP A 236 -0.70 -17.47 -33.14
CA TRP A 236 -0.56 -16.83 -34.46
C TRP A 236 0.88 -16.59 -34.91
N GLY A 237 1.87 -16.74 -34.02
CA GLY A 237 3.29 -16.60 -34.36
C GLY A 237 3.60 -15.27 -35.06
N SER A 238 4.20 -15.35 -36.25
CA SER A 238 4.57 -14.17 -37.06
C SER A 238 3.37 -13.38 -37.61
N GLY A 239 2.16 -13.93 -37.58
CA GLY A 239 0.94 -13.24 -37.99
C GLY A 239 0.41 -12.22 -36.96
N PHE A 240 0.99 -12.19 -35.75
CA PHE A 240 0.56 -11.24 -34.72
C PHE A 240 1.12 -9.83 -34.99
N THR A 241 0.31 -9.01 -35.67
CA THR A 241 0.65 -7.60 -35.94
C THR A 241 0.42 -6.68 -34.73
N PRO A 242 1.02 -5.48 -34.70
CA PRO A 242 0.77 -4.49 -33.66
C PRO A 242 -0.70 -4.06 -33.54
N GLU A 243 -1.45 -4.13 -34.64
CA GLU A 243 -2.88 -3.81 -34.65
C GLU A 243 -3.71 -4.81 -33.84
N HIS A 244 -3.38 -6.12 -33.94
CA HIS A 244 -3.98 -7.13 -33.08
C HIS A 244 -3.68 -6.86 -31.60
N GLY A 245 -2.45 -6.45 -31.28
CA GLY A 245 -2.08 -6.04 -29.91
C GLY A 245 -2.94 -4.89 -29.36
N LYS A 246 -3.26 -3.90 -30.19
CA LYS A 246 -4.17 -2.79 -29.81
C LYS A 246 -5.62 -3.26 -29.62
N ARG A 247 -6.09 -4.22 -30.42
CA ARG A 247 -7.44 -4.77 -30.22
C ARG A 247 -7.52 -5.59 -28.93
N VAL A 248 -6.47 -6.35 -28.62
CA VAL A 248 -6.38 -7.17 -27.39
C VAL A 248 -6.34 -6.28 -26.15
N ILE A 249 -5.57 -5.18 -26.14
CA ILE A 249 -5.48 -4.31 -24.96
C ILE A 249 -6.81 -3.57 -24.68
N ILE A 250 -7.52 -3.14 -25.73
CA ILE A 250 -8.85 -2.52 -25.60
C ILE A 250 -9.89 -3.57 -25.16
N GLY A 251 -9.87 -4.77 -25.77
CA GLY A 251 -10.76 -5.86 -25.36
C GLY A 251 -10.55 -6.26 -23.89
N ALA A 252 -9.30 -6.38 -23.45
CA ALA A 252 -8.97 -6.64 -22.06
C ALA A 252 -9.49 -5.52 -21.13
N LEU A 253 -9.39 -4.26 -21.55
CA LEU A 253 -9.90 -3.12 -20.77
C LEU A 253 -11.42 -3.18 -20.60
N VAL A 254 -12.15 -3.47 -21.68
CA VAL A 254 -13.62 -3.57 -21.63
C VAL A 254 -14.06 -4.72 -20.72
N ILE A 255 -13.44 -5.90 -20.85
CA ILE A 255 -13.78 -7.07 -20.03
C ILE A 255 -13.49 -6.81 -18.55
N SER A 256 -12.31 -6.28 -18.24
CA SER A 256 -11.92 -5.98 -16.86
C SER A 256 -12.77 -4.87 -16.24
N ALA A 257 -13.09 -3.81 -16.99
CA ALA A 257 -13.99 -2.76 -16.53
C ALA A 257 -15.40 -3.30 -16.27
N ALA A 258 -15.95 -4.12 -17.17
CA ALA A 258 -17.25 -4.75 -16.97
C ALA A 258 -17.27 -5.67 -15.75
N ALA A 259 -16.21 -6.47 -15.56
CA ALA A 259 -16.07 -7.32 -14.38
C ALA A 259 -15.97 -6.50 -13.09
N SER A 260 -15.20 -5.40 -13.10
CA SER A 260 -15.08 -4.49 -11.96
C SER A 260 -16.42 -3.86 -11.60
N VAL A 261 -17.14 -3.30 -12.58
CA VAL A 261 -18.47 -2.69 -12.36
C VAL A 261 -19.47 -3.73 -11.82
N ALA A 262 -19.46 -4.94 -12.38
CA ALA A 262 -20.34 -6.01 -11.91
C ALA A 262 -20.04 -6.48 -10.47
N THR A 263 -18.82 -6.26 -9.96
CA THR A 263 -18.45 -6.60 -8.58
C THR A 263 -18.56 -5.43 -7.61
N PHE A 264 -18.93 -4.23 -8.07
CA PHE A 264 -18.99 -3.04 -7.20
C PHE A 264 -19.98 -3.22 -6.05
N ASP A 265 -21.22 -3.64 -6.32
CA ASP A 265 -22.23 -3.81 -5.27
C ASP A 265 -21.80 -4.83 -4.21
N THR A 266 -21.12 -5.91 -4.63
CA THR A 266 -20.56 -6.93 -3.72
C THR A 266 -19.36 -6.41 -2.93
N TYR A 267 -18.57 -5.53 -3.55
CA TYR A 267 -17.42 -4.91 -2.89
C TYR A 267 -17.88 -3.90 -1.83
N ASP A 268 -18.80 -3.00 -2.21
CA ASP A 268 -19.33 -1.92 -1.39
C ASP A 268 -20.14 -2.45 -0.19
N ASN A 269 -21.06 -3.41 -0.44
CA ASN A 269 -21.93 -3.98 0.60
C ASN A 269 -21.41 -5.29 1.21
N GLY A 270 -20.18 -5.70 0.90
CA GLY A 270 -19.75 -7.08 1.15
C GLY A 270 -18.27 -7.31 1.44
N PHE A 271 -17.34 -6.53 0.90
CA PHE A 271 -15.93 -6.75 1.27
C PHE A 271 -15.63 -6.28 2.70
N TRP A 272 -16.29 -5.21 3.14
CA TRP A 272 -16.18 -4.70 4.50
C TRP A 272 -17.36 -5.11 5.39
N GLU A 273 -18.56 -5.25 4.83
CA GLU A 273 -19.79 -5.61 5.58
C GLU A 273 -20.14 -7.10 5.55
N ALA A 274 -19.83 -7.85 4.48
CA ALA A 274 -19.95 -9.29 4.56
C ALA A 274 -18.84 -9.73 5.50
N GLY A 275 -19.23 -10.44 6.54
CA GLY A 275 -18.32 -11.18 7.40
C GLY A 275 -17.53 -12.25 6.67
N GLY A 276 -16.77 -11.87 5.64
CA GLY A 276 -15.68 -12.65 5.08
C GLY A 276 -14.74 -13.01 6.22
N LEU A 277 -14.25 -14.26 6.19
CA LEU A 277 -13.51 -14.95 7.26
C LEU A 277 -13.08 -14.04 8.43
N LEU A 278 -13.98 -13.86 9.41
CA LEU A 278 -13.72 -13.18 10.69
C LEU A 278 -13.33 -11.69 10.62
N THR A 279 -13.54 -10.98 9.51
CA THR A 279 -13.59 -9.51 9.52
C THR A 279 -14.99 -9.02 9.89
N ILE A 280 -15.07 -8.17 10.90
CA ILE A 280 -16.13 -7.17 11.15
C ILE A 280 -17.50 -7.73 11.63
N LYS A 281 -17.89 -8.97 11.32
CA LYS A 281 -19.22 -9.49 11.69
C LYS A 281 -19.47 -9.80 13.18
N GLY A 282 -18.53 -9.47 14.08
CA GLY A 282 -18.71 -9.67 15.52
C GLY A 282 -18.00 -8.65 16.41
N LEU A 283 -17.29 -7.66 15.85
CA LEU A 283 -16.47 -6.71 16.63
C LEU A 283 -16.86 -5.24 16.44
N THR A 284 -17.64 -4.86 15.41
CA THR A 284 -17.92 -3.43 15.14
C THR A 284 -19.39 -3.09 15.07
N HIS A 285 -20.27 -3.96 14.54
CA HIS A 285 -21.70 -3.63 14.50
C HIS A 285 -22.34 -3.62 15.91
N ASP A 286 -21.92 -4.53 16.79
CA ASP A 286 -22.41 -4.63 18.18
C ASP A 286 -21.64 -3.73 19.17
N TYR A 287 -20.40 -3.34 18.84
CA TYR A 287 -19.48 -2.57 19.70
C TYR A 287 -19.31 -1.10 19.27
N TYR A 288 -20.07 -0.62 18.29
CA TYR A 288 -20.00 0.79 17.83
C TYR A 288 -20.03 1.84 18.96
N PRO A 289 -20.91 1.75 19.99
CA PRO A 289 -20.86 2.69 21.11
C PRO A 289 -19.55 2.64 21.89
N GLU A 290 -18.89 1.48 21.97
CA GLU A 290 -17.57 1.35 22.60
C GLU A 290 -16.44 1.89 21.70
N LEU A 291 -16.49 1.64 20.39
CA LEU A 291 -15.55 2.23 19.41
C LEU A 291 -15.64 3.76 19.38
N GLU A 292 -16.84 4.30 19.54
CA GLU A 292 -17.07 5.75 19.64
C GLU A 292 -16.54 6.31 20.97
N ALA A 293 -16.68 5.56 22.07
CA ALA A 293 -16.07 5.90 23.37
C ALA A 293 -14.53 5.84 23.35
N MET A 294 -13.95 4.94 22.55
CA MET A 294 -12.48 4.82 22.36
C MET A 294 -11.88 5.94 21.48
N ARG A 295 -12.71 6.74 20.80
CA ARG A 295 -12.23 7.87 19.98
C ARG A 295 -11.70 9.01 20.86
N THR A 296 -12.28 9.21 22.03
CA THR A 296 -11.76 10.15 23.01
C THR A 296 -10.55 9.53 23.68
N GLN A 297 -9.41 10.23 23.66
CA GLN A 297 -8.26 9.82 24.44
C GLN A 297 -8.71 9.74 25.91
N PRO A 298 -8.46 8.61 26.62
CA PRO A 298 -8.72 8.58 28.05
C PRO A 298 -7.98 9.74 28.71
N SER A 299 -8.64 10.46 29.61
CA SER A 299 -7.99 11.54 30.34
C SER A 299 -6.81 10.96 31.12
N ASP A 300 -5.61 11.49 30.88
CA ASP A 300 -4.41 11.11 31.61
C ASP A 300 -4.72 11.13 33.11
N VAL A 301 -4.60 9.98 33.77
CA VAL A 301 -4.71 9.91 35.22
C VAL A 301 -3.35 10.35 35.74
N HIS A 302 -3.30 11.51 36.39
CA HIS A 302 -2.07 11.91 37.06
C HIS A 302 -1.71 10.83 38.09
N VAL A 303 -0.45 10.38 38.10
CA VAL A 303 0.09 9.33 39.00
C VAL A 303 -0.12 9.64 40.50
N HIS A 304 -0.62 10.83 40.83
CA HIS A 304 -0.95 11.28 42.18
C HIS A 304 -2.43 11.17 42.54
N ASP A 305 -3.31 10.83 41.60
CA ASP A 305 -4.74 10.64 41.86
C ASP A 305 -5.08 9.14 41.81
N THR A 306 -5.52 8.61 42.95
CA THR A 306 -5.97 7.22 43.09
C THR A 306 -7.30 7.03 42.35
N ASN A 307 -7.38 6.00 41.51
CA ASN A 307 -8.60 5.56 40.83
C ASN A 307 -8.91 4.07 41.14
N GLU A 308 -10.06 3.58 40.68
CA GLU A 308 -10.50 2.20 40.96
C GLU A 308 -9.47 1.12 40.55
N PHE A 309 -8.66 1.40 39.51
CA PHE A 309 -7.62 0.48 39.03
C PHE A 309 -6.35 0.51 39.88
N THR A 310 -6.01 1.63 40.53
CA THR A 310 -4.89 1.71 41.49
C THR A 310 -5.27 1.09 42.83
N ASP A 311 -6.54 1.21 43.22
CA ASP A 311 -7.08 0.69 44.47
C ASP A 311 -7.16 -0.85 44.43
N ASP A 312 -7.60 -1.43 43.32
CA ASP A 312 -7.63 -2.88 43.10
C ASP A 312 -6.24 -3.53 43.14
N ARG A 313 -5.17 -2.74 42.99
CA ARG A 313 -3.77 -3.20 43.07
C ARG A 313 -3.05 -2.83 44.37
N GLY A 314 -3.77 -2.28 45.35
CA GLY A 314 -3.28 -2.04 46.71
C GLY A 314 -2.35 -0.84 46.87
N TYR A 315 -2.44 0.17 45.99
CA TYR A 315 -1.62 1.37 46.08
C TYR A 315 -2.13 2.43 47.08
N THR A 316 -3.25 2.17 47.76
CA THR A 316 -3.86 3.05 48.77
C THR A 316 -3.38 2.84 50.21
N ASP A 317 -2.57 1.82 50.49
CA ASP A 317 -2.13 1.47 51.84
C ASP A 317 -0.74 2.05 52.22
N GLY A 318 -0.48 3.31 51.84
CA GLY A 318 0.76 4.04 52.16
C GLY A 318 0.58 5.54 52.37
#